data_AF-A0A2P5WVE0-F1
#
_entry.id   AF-A0A2P5WVE0-F1
#
_cell.length_a   1.000
_cell.length_b   1.000
_cell.length_c   1.000
_cell.angle_alpha   90.00
_cell.angle_beta   90.00
_cell.angle_gamma   90.00
#
_symmetry.space_group_name_H-M   'P 1'
#
loop_
_entity.id
_entity.type
_entity.pdbx_description
1 polymer ?
#
loop_
_entity_poly.entity_id
_entity_poly.type
_entity_poly.pdbx_seq_one_letter_code
_entity_poly.pdbx_strand_id
1 'polypeptide(L)'
;MDVKLNTIRLVWVLSLAGEILNNAVSFAVFCVLDFVDFILCFVYKVIDFWIESQWKPCYCSFAKQHIIEGENILVSEECESKTVCLTSTKLQLEDISDTLYSRPSIVAQLSKFIVNDLNKAKKTTVTSTFTIDSTIVEMLRGNVVPRWSDCGCKICNSWTSSSKDTLFVKAEGPKDKAREDVLFIHGFISSSVFWTETLFPNFSTTVKSTYRLLAVDILGFGRSPKPTELLYTLREHVEMIEKSVLEAYQVKSFHIVAHSLGCILALAIAVKQPGSIKSLTLLAPPYFPVPKGEPATQYIMRRIAPRRVWPVMAFGASIACWYEHISRTFCLVICKNHRFWEFITKFITRNRIRTYLLECFCCHTHNSGWHTFHNIICGTAGKLDSYLDTVCNQLKCEVAIFHGGDDKVIPVECSYNVQRRIPRAQVKVVENKDHITIVVGRQMAFAKELEKIWKRSKCD
;
A
#
# COMPACT_ATOMS: atom_id res chain seq x y z
N MET A 1 -20.95 20.02 -40.87
CA MET A 1 -19.68 19.51 -40.29
C MET A 1 -19.11 20.51 -39.27
N ASP A 2 -19.27 21.81 -39.51
CA ASP A 2 -18.70 22.89 -38.67
C ASP A 2 -19.24 22.98 -37.24
N VAL A 3 -20.51 22.63 -36.99
CA VAL A 3 -21.07 22.65 -35.62
C VAL A 3 -20.39 21.61 -34.72
N LYS A 4 -20.19 20.37 -35.20
CA LYS A 4 -19.46 19.33 -34.44
C LYS A 4 -18.01 19.73 -34.20
N LEU A 5 -17.35 20.36 -35.17
CA LEU A 5 -15.96 20.81 -35.04
C LEU A 5 -15.83 21.96 -34.02
N ASN A 6 -16.79 22.91 -34.01
CA ASN A 6 -16.83 24.00 -33.04
C ASN A 6 -17.19 23.51 -31.63
N THR A 7 -18.08 22.53 -31.49
CA THR A 7 -18.36 21.88 -30.19
C THR A 7 -17.14 21.15 -29.67
N ILE A 8 -16.43 20.39 -30.52
CA ILE A 8 -15.18 19.73 -30.14
C ILE A 8 -14.13 20.75 -29.69
N ARG A 9 -13.93 21.84 -30.46
CA ARG A 9 -13.00 22.93 -30.08
C ARG A 9 -13.39 23.58 -28.76
N LEU A 10 -14.68 23.86 -28.53
CA LEU A 10 -15.16 24.46 -27.29
C LEU A 10 -14.93 23.53 -26.09
N VAL A 11 -15.24 22.23 -26.22
CA VAL A 11 -14.98 21.22 -25.18
C VAL A 11 -13.49 21.12 -24.89
N TRP A 12 -12.64 21.15 -25.91
CA TRP A 12 -11.18 21.17 -25.76
C TRP A 12 -10.69 22.41 -25.01
N VAL A 13 -11.17 23.61 -25.39
CA VAL A 13 -10.80 24.87 -24.72
C VAL A 13 -11.26 24.88 -23.26
N LEU A 14 -12.49 24.42 -22.98
CA LEU A 14 -13.01 24.31 -21.61
C LEU A 14 -12.24 23.28 -20.78
N SER A 15 -11.88 22.13 -21.38
CA SER A 15 -11.06 21.12 -20.71
C SER A 15 -9.67 21.65 -20.39
N LEU A 16 -9.04 22.36 -21.32
CA LEU A 16 -7.72 22.97 -21.12
C LEU A 16 -7.77 24.07 -20.05
N ALA A 17 -8.78 24.94 -20.09
CA ALA A 17 -8.98 25.96 -19.07
C ALA A 17 -9.21 25.34 -17.68
N GLY A 18 -10.01 24.27 -17.61
CA GLY A 18 -10.24 23.50 -16.39
C GLY A 18 -8.96 22.83 -15.86
N GLU A 19 -8.12 22.30 -16.73
CA GLU A 19 -6.83 21.71 -16.34
C GLU A 19 -5.86 22.77 -15.82
N ILE A 20 -5.74 23.92 -16.48
CA ILE A 20 -4.91 25.05 -16.03
C ILE A 20 -5.39 25.54 -14.66
N LEU A 21 -6.71 25.72 -14.48
CA LEU A 21 -7.29 26.14 -13.22
C LEU A 21 -7.02 25.11 -12.10
N ASN A 22 -7.23 23.81 -12.37
CA ASN A 22 -6.95 22.75 -11.42
C ASN A 22 -5.47 22.74 -11.02
N ASN A 23 -4.55 22.92 -11.98
CA ASN A 23 -3.12 23.00 -11.70
C ASN A 23 -2.76 24.23 -10.85
N ALA A 24 -3.34 25.40 -11.13
CA ALA A 24 -3.10 26.62 -10.36
C ALA A 24 -3.64 26.52 -8.92
N VAL A 25 -4.87 26.03 -8.75
CA VAL A 25 -5.47 25.78 -7.43
C VAL A 25 -4.68 24.71 -6.68
N SER A 26 -4.27 23.64 -7.37
CA SER A 26 -3.43 22.61 -6.77
C SER A 26 -2.11 23.21 -6.28
N PHE A 27 -1.43 24.01 -7.08
CA PHE A 27 -0.21 24.67 -6.62
C PHE A 27 -0.42 25.46 -5.32
N ALA A 28 -1.44 26.32 -5.27
CA ALA A 28 -1.74 27.11 -4.07
C ALA A 28 -2.08 26.22 -2.85
N VAL A 29 -2.94 25.22 -3.02
CA VAL A 29 -3.34 24.31 -1.94
C VAL A 29 -2.15 23.51 -1.42
N PHE A 30 -1.33 22.93 -2.30
CA PHE A 30 -0.18 22.13 -1.89
C PHE A 30 0.92 23.00 -1.22
N CYS A 31 1.06 24.28 -1.58
CA CYS A 31 1.92 25.21 -0.82
C CYS A 31 1.41 25.43 0.61
N VAL A 32 0.09 25.58 0.80
CA VAL A 32 -0.50 25.69 2.14
C VAL A 32 -0.33 24.38 2.91
N LEU A 33 -0.54 23.22 2.28
CA LEU A 33 -0.35 21.92 2.91
C LEU A 33 1.12 21.67 3.31
N ASP A 34 2.09 22.09 2.47
CA ASP A 34 3.52 22.04 2.81
C ASP A 34 3.80 22.85 4.10
N PHE A 35 3.20 24.03 4.27
CA PHE A 35 3.34 24.85 5.49
C PHE A 35 2.62 24.22 6.70
N VAL A 36 1.42 23.70 6.51
CA VAL A 36 0.65 23.04 7.57
C VAL A 36 1.37 21.80 8.08
N ASP A 37 1.89 20.94 7.19
CA ASP A 37 2.63 19.73 7.59
C ASP A 37 3.91 20.07 8.35
N PHE A 38 4.57 21.19 8.00
CA PHE A 38 5.73 21.70 8.75
C PHE A 38 5.35 22.12 10.18
N ILE A 39 4.24 22.85 10.36
CA ILE A 39 3.75 23.21 11.70
C ILE A 39 3.38 21.95 12.49
N LEU A 40 2.64 21.03 11.87
CA LEU A 40 2.24 19.77 12.50
C LEU A 40 3.46 18.94 12.92
N CYS A 41 4.55 18.96 12.15
CA CYS A 41 5.81 18.34 12.54
C CYS A 41 6.33 18.85 13.88
N PHE A 42 6.32 20.16 14.11
CA PHE A 42 6.72 20.71 15.41
C PHE A 42 5.75 20.30 16.52
N VAL A 43 4.45 20.42 16.26
CA VAL A 43 3.39 20.08 17.23
C VAL A 43 3.49 18.62 17.68
N TYR A 44 3.61 17.68 16.74
CA TYR A 44 3.71 16.26 17.07
C TYR A 44 4.98 15.91 17.82
N LYS A 45 6.12 16.54 17.50
CA LYS A 45 7.36 16.36 18.27
C LYS A 45 7.18 16.74 19.74
N VAL A 46 6.52 17.87 20.00
CA VAL A 46 6.23 18.32 21.36
C VAL A 46 5.25 17.36 22.05
N ILE A 47 4.14 17.00 21.39
CA ILE A 47 3.12 16.13 21.98
C ILE A 47 3.69 14.73 22.30
N ASP A 48 4.46 14.14 21.38
CA ASP A 48 5.06 12.82 21.59
C ASP A 48 6.06 12.83 22.75
N PHE A 49 6.87 13.89 22.86
CA PHE A 49 7.75 14.05 24.01
C PHE A 49 6.97 14.12 25.33
N TRP A 50 5.88 14.89 25.36
CA TRP A 50 5.06 15.04 26.57
C TRP A 50 4.30 13.77 26.97
N ILE A 51 3.78 13.01 26.01
CA ILE A 51 2.93 11.84 26.30
C ILE A 51 3.75 10.55 26.41
N GLU A 52 4.73 10.35 25.54
CA GLU A 52 5.49 9.10 25.45
C GLU A 52 6.88 9.22 26.09
N SER A 53 7.26 10.40 26.63
CA SER A 53 8.55 10.67 27.27
C SER A 53 9.78 10.38 26.39
N GLN A 54 9.58 10.35 25.06
CA GLN A 54 10.64 10.03 24.09
C GLN A 54 10.61 11.01 22.92
N TRP A 55 11.80 11.41 22.45
CA TRP A 55 11.95 12.14 21.20
C TRP A 55 11.89 11.18 20.02
N LYS A 56 10.83 11.25 19.22
CA LYS A 56 10.71 10.43 18.00
C LYS A 56 11.16 11.24 16.78
N PRO A 57 12.08 10.70 15.94
CA PRO A 57 12.44 11.35 14.69
C PRO A 57 11.23 11.36 13.75
N CYS A 58 11.04 12.47 13.03
CA CYS A 58 10.03 12.55 11.98
C CYS A 58 10.67 12.28 10.61
N TYR A 59 9.88 11.76 9.66
CA TYR A 59 10.39 11.45 8.32
C TYR A 59 10.53 12.71 7.43
N CYS A 60 9.97 13.84 7.86
CA CYS A 60 10.04 15.13 7.16
C CYS A 60 11.41 15.81 7.21
N SER A 61 12.23 15.54 8.23
CA SER A 61 13.52 16.20 8.42
C SER A 61 14.67 15.23 8.19
N PHE A 62 15.01 15.00 6.93
CA PHE A 62 16.32 14.43 6.61
C PHE A 62 17.31 15.56 6.32
N ALA A 63 18.00 16.02 7.37
CA ALA A 63 19.25 16.73 7.20
C ALA A 63 20.28 15.72 6.68
N LYS A 64 20.93 16.01 5.56
CA LYS A 64 22.14 15.32 5.06
C LYS A 64 23.30 15.24 6.08
N GLN A 65 23.12 15.72 7.32
CA GLN A 65 24.15 15.95 8.32
C GLN A 65 24.17 14.95 9.50
N HIS A 66 23.17 14.08 9.65
CA HIS A 66 23.14 13.09 10.76
C HIS A 66 23.63 11.68 10.39
N ILE A 67 24.25 11.50 9.21
CA ILE A 67 24.78 10.20 8.74
C ILE A 67 26.26 9.98 9.16
N ILE A 68 26.88 10.92 9.87
CA ILE A 68 28.26 10.78 10.32
C ILE A 68 28.24 10.77 11.85
N GLU A 69 28.77 9.68 12.44
CA GLU A 69 28.96 9.40 13.87
C GLU A 69 27.85 8.59 14.58
N GLY A 70 28.05 7.27 14.55
CA GLY A 70 27.37 6.26 15.37
C GLY A 70 27.56 4.87 14.74
N GLU A 71 28.13 3.91 15.47
CA GLU A 71 28.57 2.59 14.99
C GLU A 71 27.50 1.75 14.27
N ASN A 72 27.28 2.06 12.99
CA ASN A 72 26.71 1.16 12.00
C ASN A 72 27.45 1.42 10.68
N ILE A 73 28.30 0.47 10.28
CA ILE A 73 29.01 0.54 9.01
C ILE A 73 27.97 0.38 7.90
N LEU A 74 27.69 1.46 7.17
CA LEU A 74 26.85 1.44 5.98
C LEU A 74 27.68 1.92 4.78
N VAL A 75 27.94 0.99 3.88
CA VAL A 75 28.66 1.21 2.61
C VAL A 75 27.71 1.89 1.64
N SER A 76 28.04 3.13 1.25
CA SER A 76 27.34 3.83 0.19
C SER A 76 27.95 3.41 -1.16
N GLU A 77 27.14 2.74 -1.98
CA GLU A 77 27.31 2.72 -3.43
C GLU A 77 26.02 3.30 -4.04
N GLU A 78 26.14 3.99 -5.16
CA GLU A 78 25.21 4.99 -5.68
C GLU A 78 23.71 4.57 -5.67
N CYS A 79 22.87 5.47 -5.14
CA CYS A 79 21.41 5.55 -5.34
C CYS A 79 20.45 4.62 -4.56
N GLU A 80 20.89 3.72 -3.67
CA GLU A 80 19.98 2.89 -2.85
C GLU A 80 20.37 2.87 -1.35
N SER A 81 19.43 3.19 -0.46
CA SER A 81 19.61 3.08 1.00
C SER A 81 19.20 1.68 1.49
N LYS A 82 20.18 0.89 1.92
CA LYS A 82 19.97 -0.44 2.50
C LYS A 82 20.08 -0.41 4.01
N THR A 83 19.13 -0.97 4.75
CA THR A 83 19.27 -1.19 6.20
C THR A 83 19.73 -2.61 6.50
N VAL A 84 20.56 -2.76 7.53
CA VAL A 84 21.02 -4.07 8.02
C VAL A 84 20.07 -4.52 9.13
N CYS A 85 19.32 -5.61 8.89
CA CYS A 85 18.55 -6.27 9.94
C CYS A 85 19.34 -7.47 10.49
N LEU A 86 19.62 -7.46 11.80
CA LEU A 86 20.28 -8.56 12.50
C LEU A 86 19.23 -9.57 13.00
N THR A 87 18.91 -10.55 12.16
CA THR A 87 18.29 -11.81 12.62
C THR A 87 19.37 -12.82 12.94
N SER A 88 19.23 -13.58 14.04
CA SER A 88 20.31 -14.29 14.76
C SER A 88 21.16 -15.32 14.01
N THR A 89 21.05 -15.47 12.69
CA THR A 89 21.98 -16.28 11.87
C THR A 89 22.18 -15.80 10.42
N LYS A 90 21.66 -14.64 9.98
CA LYS A 90 21.90 -14.14 8.61
C LYS A 90 21.74 -12.62 8.52
N LEU A 91 22.80 -11.96 8.04
CA LEU A 91 22.82 -10.53 7.72
C LEU A 91 22.13 -10.33 6.37
N GLN A 92 20.93 -9.76 6.36
CA GLN A 92 20.21 -9.44 5.12
C GLN A 92 20.06 -7.93 5.00
N LEU A 93 20.45 -7.40 3.84
CA LEU A 93 20.27 -6.01 3.46
C LEU A 93 18.83 -5.83 2.94
N GLU A 94 18.09 -4.89 3.51
CA GLU A 94 16.72 -4.58 3.10
C GLU A 94 16.65 -3.25 2.37
N ASP A 95 15.91 -3.22 1.26
CA ASP A 95 15.68 -2.00 0.48
C ASP A 95 14.50 -1.23 1.06
N ILE A 96 14.77 -0.11 1.71
CA ILE A 96 13.75 0.86 2.13
C ILE A 96 13.58 1.90 1.03
N SER A 97 12.33 2.28 0.73
CA SER A 97 12.08 3.28 -0.29
C SER A 97 12.61 4.65 0.15
N ASP A 98 13.41 5.30 -0.71
CA ASP A 98 13.89 6.67 -0.50
C ASP A 98 12.73 7.67 -0.32
N THR A 99 11.57 7.40 -0.93
CA THR A 99 10.35 8.22 -0.79
C THR A 99 9.84 8.29 0.66
N LEU A 100 10.23 7.35 1.51
CA LEU A 100 9.85 7.36 2.92
C LEU A 100 10.41 8.59 3.65
N TYR A 101 11.61 9.05 3.25
CA TYR A 101 12.34 10.15 3.90
C TYR A 101 12.60 11.36 2.97
N SER A 102 12.55 11.16 1.66
CA SER A 102 12.90 12.17 0.66
C SER A 102 11.65 12.78 0.05
N ARG A 103 11.42 14.05 0.39
CA ARG A 103 10.41 14.89 -0.27
C ARG A 103 11.09 15.89 -1.18
N PRO A 104 10.92 15.77 -2.51
CA PRO A 104 11.25 16.88 -3.38
C PRO A 104 10.30 18.05 -3.08
N SER A 105 10.75 19.05 -2.33
CA SER A 105 9.96 20.27 -2.16
C SER A 105 10.05 21.12 -3.44
N ILE A 106 8.92 21.66 -3.88
CA ILE A 106 8.87 22.52 -5.08
C ILE A 106 9.77 23.74 -4.86
N VAL A 107 9.78 24.28 -3.64
CA VAL A 107 10.64 25.38 -3.23
C VAL A 107 12.13 24.99 -3.25
N ALA A 108 12.50 23.78 -2.83
CA ALA A 108 13.90 23.32 -2.92
C ALA A 108 14.33 22.98 -4.35
N GLN A 109 13.39 22.62 -5.24
CA GLN A 109 13.68 22.43 -6.66
C GLN A 109 13.88 23.77 -7.37
N LEU A 110 13.03 24.76 -7.10
CA LEU A 110 13.19 26.13 -7.58
C LEU A 110 14.43 26.80 -6.97
N SER A 111 14.71 26.56 -5.69
CA SER A 111 15.92 27.08 -5.05
C SER A 111 17.17 26.33 -5.50
N LYS A 112 17.13 25.04 -5.87
CA LYS A 112 18.27 24.35 -6.51
C LYS A 112 18.67 24.98 -7.83
N PHE A 113 17.72 25.54 -8.60
CA PHE A 113 18.05 26.34 -9.78
C PHE A 113 18.77 27.65 -9.43
N ILE A 114 18.53 28.23 -8.25
CA ILE A 114 19.13 29.48 -7.78
C ILE A 114 20.42 29.25 -6.97
N VAL A 115 20.50 28.13 -6.25
CA VAL A 115 21.57 27.79 -5.29
C VAL A 115 22.67 26.94 -5.94
N ASN A 116 22.41 26.25 -7.05
CA ASN A 116 23.47 25.61 -7.85
C ASN A 116 24.45 26.64 -8.46
N ASP A 117 24.08 27.92 -8.51
CA ASP A 117 24.97 29.01 -8.91
C ASP A 117 25.82 29.56 -7.74
N LEU A 118 25.51 29.22 -6.48
CA LEU A 118 26.03 29.98 -5.34
C LEU A 118 26.74 29.20 -4.22
N ASN A 119 26.86 27.87 -4.25
CA ASN A 119 27.59 27.16 -3.17
C ASN A 119 28.49 26.02 -3.65
N LYS A 120 29.66 26.38 -4.17
CA LYS A 120 30.92 25.71 -3.83
C LYS A 120 31.45 26.35 -2.54
N ALA A 121 31.81 25.51 -1.56
CA ALA A 121 32.51 25.81 -0.31
C ALA A 121 31.65 26.10 0.95
N LYS A 122 31.58 25.13 1.86
CA LYS A 122 32.34 25.09 3.14
C LYS A 122 31.85 23.90 4.00
N LYS A 123 32.79 23.15 4.58
CA LYS A 123 32.55 22.13 5.62
C LYS A 123 32.98 22.71 6.96
N THR A 124 32.18 22.52 8.00
CA THR A 124 32.58 22.75 9.40
C THR A 124 32.04 21.61 10.25
N THR A 125 32.88 21.09 11.13
CA THR A 125 32.68 19.91 11.97
C THR A 125 32.22 20.34 13.36
N VAL A 126 31.20 19.67 13.92
CA VAL A 126 30.80 19.77 15.34
C VAL A 126 30.46 18.36 15.82
N THR A 127 31.03 17.96 16.95
CA THR A 127 30.90 16.63 17.58
C THR A 127 29.78 16.63 18.62
N SER A 128 28.99 15.55 18.72
CA SER A 128 28.14 15.31 19.90
C SER A 128 27.85 13.82 20.15
N THR A 129 28.07 13.42 21.40
CA THR A 129 27.91 12.10 22.03
C THR A 129 26.45 11.62 22.06
N PHE A 130 26.20 10.32 21.88
CA PHE A 130 24.90 9.67 22.12
C PHE A 130 24.97 8.56 23.17
N THR A 131 23.96 8.52 24.03
CA THR A 131 23.74 7.53 25.11
C THR A 131 22.82 6.41 24.60
N ILE A 132 23.15 5.16 24.90
CA ILE A 132 22.39 3.97 24.47
C ILE A 132 21.04 3.88 25.21
N ASP A 133 19.99 3.64 24.43
CA ASP A 133 18.56 3.76 24.75
C ASP A 133 18.00 2.57 25.56
N SER A 134 17.22 2.86 26.61
CA SER A 134 16.49 1.90 27.46
C SER A 134 15.39 1.13 26.73
N THR A 135 15.05 1.54 25.50
CA THR A 135 14.12 0.85 24.60
C THR A 135 14.60 -0.55 24.21
N ILE A 136 15.91 -0.81 24.22
CA ILE A 136 16.48 -2.17 24.00
C ILE A 136 16.04 -3.15 25.09
N VAL A 137 15.76 -2.67 26.31
CA VAL A 137 15.33 -3.49 27.45
C VAL A 137 13.84 -3.81 27.39
N GLU A 138 13.00 -2.94 26.81
CA GLU A 138 11.57 -3.23 26.59
C GLU A 138 11.31 -4.06 25.34
N MET A 139 12.14 -3.90 24.29
CA MET A 139 12.13 -4.78 23.10
C MET A 139 12.35 -6.25 23.46
N LEU A 140 13.12 -6.55 24.52
CA LEU A 140 13.33 -7.90 25.04
C LEU A 140 12.15 -8.47 25.84
N ARG A 141 11.12 -7.68 26.15
CA ARG A 141 9.97 -8.09 26.99
C ARG A 141 8.66 -8.34 26.22
N GLY A 142 8.63 -8.16 24.90
CA GLY A 142 7.52 -8.61 24.04
C GLY A 142 6.17 -7.89 24.23
N ASN A 143 6.14 -6.75 24.93
CA ASN A 143 4.90 -5.99 25.13
C ASN A 143 4.76 -4.91 24.05
N VAL A 144 3.97 -5.19 23.01
CA VAL A 144 3.64 -4.20 21.98
C VAL A 144 2.60 -3.21 22.53
N VAL A 145 3.00 -1.97 22.76
CA VAL A 145 2.12 -0.91 23.28
C VAL A 145 1.65 -0.01 22.13
N PRO A 146 0.33 0.12 21.88
CA PRO A 146 -0.20 1.06 20.90
C PRO A 146 0.20 2.50 21.22
N ARG A 147 0.42 3.34 20.20
CA ARG A 147 0.69 4.77 20.43
C ARG A 147 -0.55 5.45 20.99
N TRP A 148 -0.36 6.57 21.70
CA TRP A 148 -1.49 7.38 22.17
C TRP A 148 -2.39 7.85 21.01
N SER A 149 -1.82 7.95 19.80
CA SER A 149 -2.53 8.33 18.58
C SER A 149 -3.32 7.21 17.91
N ASP A 150 -3.12 5.96 18.34
CA ASP A 150 -3.78 4.82 17.72
C ASP A 150 -5.19 4.61 18.31
N CYS A 151 -6.01 3.84 17.60
CA CYS A 151 -7.34 3.50 18.08
C CYS A 151 -7.24 2.52 19.24
N GLY A 152 -7.88 2.84 20.38
CA GLY A 152 -7.90 1.99 21.58
C GLY A 152 -8.95 0.86 21.56
N CYS A 153 -9.71 0.68 20.48
CA CYS A 153 -10.87 -0.20 20.48
C CYS A 153 -10.50 -1.69 20.37
N LYS A 154 -11.35 -2.57 20.91
CA LYS A 154 -11.13 -4.03 20.91
C LYS A 154 -10.95 -4.64 19.52
N ILE A 155 -11.53 -4.04 18.47
CA ILE A 155 -11.41 -4.54 17.09
C ILE A 155 -10.04 -4.15 16.52
N CYS A 156 -9.66 -2.86 16.61
CA CYS A 156 -8.38 -2.37 16.11
C CYS A 156 -7.18 -2.97 16.85
N ASN A 157 -7.36 -3.28 18.14
CA ASN A 157 -6.37 -3.89 19.03
C ASN A 157 -6.68 -5.36 19.35
N SER A 158 -7.51 -6.07 18.56
CA SER A 158 -7.80 -7.48 18.85
C SER A 158 -6.52 -8.32 18.91
N TRP A 159 -5.52 -7.92 18.14
CA TRP A 159 -4.19 -8.51 18.08
C TRP A 159 -3.32 -8.23 19.31
N THR A 160 -3.55 -7.18 20.12
CA THR A 160 -2.72 -6.92 21.31
C THR A 160 -3.08 -7.86 22.47
N SER A 161 -4.32 -8.33 22.50
CA SER A 161 -4.82 -9.26 23.53
C SER A 161 -4.40 -10.72 23.33
N SER A 162 -3.91 -11.06 22.13
CA SER A 162 -3.37 -12.38 21.84
C SER A 162 -1.95 -12.19 21.34
N SER A 163 -0.97 -12.79 22.00
CA SER A 163 0.44 -12.86 21.57
C SER A 163 0.61 -13.63 20.25
N LYS A 164 -0.16 -13.29 19.23
CA LYS A 164 -0.18 -13.97 17.94
C LYS A 164 0.78 -13.27 17.03
N ASP A 165 1.91 -13.91 16.82
CA ASP A 165 2.88 -13.59 15.78
C ASP A 165 2.34 -13.92 14.36
N THR A 166 1.03 -13.85 14.16
CA THR A 166 0.33 -14.25 12.93
C THR A 166 -0.75 -13.24 12.56
N LEU A 167 -0.99 -13.12 11.25
CA LEU A 167 -2.03 -12.31 10.66
C LEU A 167 -3.42 -12.89 10.92
N PHE A 168 -4.42 -12.01 10.95
CA PHE A 168 -5.82 -12.43 10.95
C PHE A 168 -6.19 -13.01 9.58
N VAL A 169 -6.71 -14.24 9.59
CA VAL A 169 -7.19 -14.94 8.39
C VAL A 169 -8.63 -15.38 8.62
N LYS A 170 -9.52 -14.94 7.73
CA LYS A 170 -10.89 -15.45 7.67
C LYS A 170 -10.91 -16.63 6.70
N ALA A 171 -11.04 -17.83 7.27
CA ALA A 171 -11.18 -19.07 6.52
C ALA A 171 -12.66 -19.47 6.39
N GLU A 172 -13.10 -19.81 5.17
CA GLU A 172 -14.39 -20.42 4.88
C GLU A 172 -14.22 -21.65 3.97
N GLY A 173 -15.10 -22.64 4.11
CA GLY A 173 -15.02 -23.91 3.38
C GLY A 173 -14.65 -25.11 4.28
N PRO A 174 -14.39 -26.29 3.69
CA PRO A 174 -14.10 -27.51 4.44
C PRO A 174 -12.76 -27.40 5.21
N LYS A 175 -12.76 -27.78 6.49
CA LYS A 175 -11.58 -27.69 7.37
C LYS A 175 -10.52 -28.76 7.11
N ASP A 176 -10.95 -30.01 6.85
CA ASP A 176 -10.05 -31.17 6.77
C ASP A 176 -10.01 -31.87 5.40
N LYS A 177 -10.96 -31.55 4.51
CA LYS A 177 -11.13 -32.18 3.17
C LYS A 177 -11.23 -31.16 2.04
N ALA A 178 -10.59 -30.00 2.18
CA ALA A 178 -10.46 -29.07 1.07
C ALA A 178 -9.66 -29.73 -0.05
N ARG A 179 -10.20 -29.72 -1.27
CA ARG A 179 -9.46 -30.20 -2.43
C ARG A 179 -8.43 -29.16 -2.87
N GLU A 180 -8.76 -27.88 -2.73
CA GLU A 180 -7.93 -26.76 -3.16
C GLU A 180 -8.07 -25.55 -2.23
N ASP A 181 -7.02 -24.74 -2.20
CA ASP A 181 -6.92 -23.52 -1.40
C ASP A 181 -6.96 -22.28 -2.30
N VAL A 182 -7.64 -21.22 -1.84
CA VAL A 182 -7.66 -19.92 -2.51
C VAL A 182 -7.28 -18.83 -1.52
N LEU A 183 -6.17 -18.15 -1.78
CA LEU A 183 -5.70 -17.02 -1.00
C LEU A 183 -6.23 -15.70 -1.60
N PHE A 184 -6.95 -14.94 -0.80
CA PHE A 184 -7.44 -13.60 -1.14
C PHE A 184 -6.63 -12.52 -0.41
N ILE A 185 -5.97 -11.65 -1.17
CA ILE A 185 -5.11 -10.56 -0.67
C ILE A 185 -5.76 -9.22 -1.00
N HIS A 186 -6.11 -8.44 0.01
CA HIS A 186 -6.74 -7.13 -0.18
C HIS A 186 -5.73 -6.03 -0.56
N GLY A 187 -6.23 -4.89 -1.02
CA GLY A 187 -5.45 -3.71 -1.37
C GLY A 187 -5.11 -2.79 -0.21
N PHE A 188 -4.53 -1.63 -0.52
CA PHE A 188 -4.20 -0.60 0.47
C PHE A 188 -5.46 -0.04 1.16
N ILE A 189 -5.39 0.22 2.47
CA ILE A 189 -6.52 0.75 3.28
C ILE A 189 -7.79 -0.12 3.10
N SER A 190 -7.60 -1.44 3.19
CA SER A 190 -8.67 -2.44 3.06
C SER A 190 -8.50 -3.57 4.09
N SER A 191 -9.35 -4.60 4.03
CA SER A 191 -9.23 -5.80 4.86
C SER A 191 -9.86 -7.02 4.16
N SER A 192 -9.67 -8.21 4.73
CA SER A 192 -10.33 -9.47 4.37
C SER A 192 -11.85 -9.35 4.27
N VAL A 193 -12.46 -8.42 5.02
CA VAL A 193 -13.90 -8.15 5.00
C VAL A 193 -14.37 -7.75 3.60
N PHE A 194 -13.53 -7.09 2.80
CA PHE A 194 -13.84 -6.78 1.40
C PHE A 194 -14.22 -8.05 0.62
N TRP A 195 -13.45 -9.12 0.77
CA TRP A 195 -13.70 -10.39 0.08
C TRP A 195 -14.85 -11.19 0.69
N THR A 196 -14.96 -11.19 2.02
CA THR A 196 -15.97 -11.99 2.73
C THR A 196 -17.37 -11.41 2.60
N GLU A 197 -17.51 -10.10 2.43
CA GLU A 197 -18.80 -9.44 2.20
C GLU A 197 -19.16 -9.38 0.71
N THR A 198 -18.17 -9.37 -0.18
CA THR A 198 -18.44 -9.27 -1.62
C THR A 198 -18.47 -10.62 -2.33
N LEU A 199 -17.45 -11.46 -2.17
CA LEU A 199 -17.28 -12.65 -3.00
C LEU A 199 -17.75 -13.92 -2.33
N PHE A 200 -17.37 -14.15 -1.07
CA PHE A 200 -17.61 -15.44 -0.40
C PHE A 200 -19.09 -15.86 -0.39
N PRO A 201 -20.07 -14.95 -0.19
CA PRO A 201 -21.48 -15.30 -0.23
C PRO A 201 -21.95 -15.73 -1.62
N ASN A 202 -21.29 -15.23 -2.68
CA ASN A 202 -21.70 -15.37 -4.07
C ASN A 202 -21.10 -16.59 -4.79
N PHE A 203 -20.20 -17.33 -4.15
CA PHE A 203 -19.72 -18.60 -4.71
C PHE A 203 -20.78 -19.70 -4.65
N SER A 204 -20.74 -20.58 -5.64
CA SER A 204 -21.59 -21.76 -5.76
C SER A 204 -21.39 -22.73 -4.59
N THR A 205 -22.40 -23.57 -4.36
CA THR A 205 -22.34 -24.64 -3.35
C THR A 205 -21.16 -25.56 -3.58
N THR A 206 -20.86 -25.89 -4.85
CA THR A 206 -19.69 -26.70 -5.23
C THR A 206 -18.39 -26.08 -4.77
N VAL A 207 -18.21 -24.76 -4.96
CA VAL A 207 -16.98 -24.09 -4.51
C VAL A 207 -16.90 -24.10 -2.98
N LYS A 208 -17.99 -23.72 -2.30
CA LYS A 208 -18.05 -23.70 -0.84
C LYS A 208 -17.79 -25.06 -0.19
N SER A 209 -18.06 -26.17 -0.90
CA SER A 209 -17.80 -27.53 -0.42
C SER A 209 -16.44 -28.10 -0.83
N THR A 210 -15.73 -27.50 -1.80
CA THR A 210 -14.49 -28.09 -2.35
C THR A 210 -13.26 -27.20 -2.20
N TYR A 211 -13.43 -25.89 -2.08
CA TYR A 211 -12.35 -24.92 -1.92
C TYR A 211 -12.35 -24.38 -0.50
N ARG A 212 -11.16 -24.25 0.09
CA ARG A 212 -10.94 -23.48 1.31
C ARG A 212 -10.52 -22.07 0.91
N LEU A 213 -11.38 -21.11 1.22
CA LEU A 213 -11.20 -19.69 0.91
C LEU A 213 -10.53 -19.02 2.11
N LEU A 214 -9.36 -18.43 1.90
CA LEU A 214 -8.52 -17.82 2.93
C LEU A 214 -8.36 -16.34 2.61
N ALA A 215 -9.12 -15.47 3.27
CA ALA A 215 -8.96 -14.02 3.16
C ALA A 215 -8.09 -13.50 4.30
N VAL A 216 -6.93 -12.94 3.97
CA VAL A 216 -5.96 -12.43 4.95
C VAL A 216 -6.09 -10.93 5.12
N ASP A 217 -6.04 -10.44 6.36
CA ASP A 217 -5.74 -9.05 6.66
C ASP A 217 -4.21 -8.88 6.62
N ILE A 218 -3.68 -8.09 5.69
CA ILE A 218 -2.22 -7.91 5.58
C ILE A 218 -1.67 -7.16 6.80
N LEU A 219 -0.37 -7.32 7.05
CA LEU A 219 0.32 -6.71 8.20
C LEU A 219 0.01 -5.21 8.30
N GLY A 220 -0.46 -4.74 9.45
CA GLY A 220 -0.80 -3.33 9.65
C GLY A 220 -2.24 -2.92 9.36
N PHE A 221 -3.08 -3.83 8.84
CA PHE A 221 -4.45 -3.54 8.41
C PHE A 221 -5.47 -4.48 9.04
N GLY A 222 -6.75 -4.08 9.01
CA GLY A 222 -7.87 -4.86 9.53
C GLY A 222 -7.66 -5.25 11.00
N ARG A 223 -7.77 -6.54 11.29
CA ARG A 223 -7.59 -7.14 12.63
C ARG A 223 -6.19 -7.72 12.84
N SER A 224 -5.32 -7.65 11.84
CA SER A 224 -3.93 -8.10 11.94
C SER A 224 -3.09 -7.20 12.85
N PRO A 225 -1.96 -7.72 13.37
CA PRO A 225 -0.99 -6.96 14.15
C PRO A 225 -0.57 -5.66 13.46
N LYS A 226 -0.35 -4.61 14.25
CA LYS A 226 0.11 -3.29 13.79
C LYS A 226 1.34 -2.84 14.60
N PRO A 227 2.41 -3.64 14.61
CA PRO A 227 3.63 -3.33 15.35
C PRO A 227 4.18 -1.96 14.96
N THR A 228 4.62 -1.20 15.95
CA THR A 228 5.15 0.15 15.77
C THR A 228 6.61 0.17 15.32
N GLU A 229 7.29 -0.95 15.52
CA GLU A 229 8.72 -1.19 15.30
C GLU A 229 9.03 -1.70 13.89
N LEU A 230 8.04 -2.25 13.18
CA LEU A 230 8.24 -2.72 11.80
C LEU A 230 8.18 -1.56 10.80
N LEU A 231 8.94 -1.74 9.72
CA LEU A 231 8.99 -0.81 8.59
C LEU A 231 8.03 -1.21 7.46
N TYR A 232 7.25 -2.27 7.65
CA TYR A 232 6.27 -2.77 6.69
C TYR A 232 6.89 -3.01 5.31
N THR A 233 8.08 -3.61 5.27
CA THR A 233 8.79 -3.91 4.02
C THR A 233 8.10 -5.04 3.25
N LEU A 234 8.37 -5.14 1.95
CA LEU A 234 7.80 -6.20 1.11
C LEU A 234 8.07 -7.59 1.68
N ARG A 235 9.28 -7.78 2.21
CA ARG A 235 9.71 -9.03 2.83
C ARG A 235 8.87 -9.34 4.07
N GLU A 236 8.74 -8.39 4.99
CA GLU A 236 7.94 -8.55 6.21
C GLU A 236 6.48 -8.92 5.89
N HIS A 237 5.86 -8.24 4.92
CA HIS A 237 4.50 -8.56 4.47
C HIS A 237 4.40 -9.99 3.91
N VAL A 238 5.31 -10.39 3.03
CA VAL A 238 5.30 -11.72 2.41
C VAL A 238 5.55 -12.82 3.45
N GLU A 239 6.56 -12.66 4.31
CA GLU A 239 6.89 -13.63 5.36
C GLU A 239 5.71 -13.81 6.34
N MET A 240 5.05 -12.72 6.73
CA MET A 240 3.87 -12.80 7.59
C MET A 240 2.69 -13.49 6.90
N ILE A 241 2.49 -13.31 5.60
CA ILE A 241 1.47 -14.04 4.84
C ILE A 241 1.81 -15.53 4.75
N GLU A 242 3.07 -15.88 4.44
CA GLU A 242 3.51 -17.28 4.37
C GLU A 242 3.32 -18.00 5.70
N LYS A 243 3.78 -17.40 6.80
CA LYS A 243 3.61 -17.95 8.15
C LYS A 243 2.14 -18.11 8.54
N SER A 244 1.33 -17.09 8.28
CA SER A 244 -0.04 -17.02 8.80
C SER A 244 -1.06 -17.76 7.92
N VAL A 245 -0.74 -17.98 6.66
CA VAL A 245 -1.60 -18.67 5.70
C VAL A 245 -0.98 -20.00 5.31
N LEU A 246 0.19 -20.00 4.68
CA LEU A 246 0.73 -21.20 4.06
C LEU A 246 1.18 -22.24 5.09
N GLU A 247 1.92 -21.82 6.11
CA GLU A 247 2.36 -22.70 7.19
C GLU A 247 1.20 -23.06 8.11
N ALA A 248 0.48 -22.06 8.63
CA ALA A 248 -0.60 -22.27 9.60
C ALA A 248 -1.77 -23.12 9.06
N TYR A 249 -2.08 -23.02 7.77
CA TYR A 249 -3.14 -23.83 7.14
C TYR A 249 -2.59 -24.99 6.29
N GLN A 250 -1.28 -25.21 6.30
CA GLN A 250 -0.58 -26.27 5.54
C GLN A 250 -0.90 -26.23 4.03
N VAL A 251 -0.96 -25.03 3.47
CA VAL A 251 -1.27 -24.80 2.05
C VAL A 251 -0.02 -25.11 1.21
N LYS A 252 -0.12 -26.13 0.36
CA LYS A 252 0.98 -26.55 -0.53
C LYS A 252 0.85 -26.04 -1.95
N SER A 253 -0.38 -25.97 -2.47
CA SER A 253 -0.68 -25.47 -3.80
C SER A 253 -2.02 -24.74 -3.81
N PHE A 254 -2.09 -23.57 -4.41
CA PHE A 254 -3.22 -22.66 -4.20
C PHE A 254 -3.43 -21.68 -5.36
N HIS A 255 -4.63 -21.12 -5.40
CA HIS A 255 -4.99 -20.01 -6.27
C HIS A 255 -4.78 -18.70 -5.52
N ILE A 256 -4.32 -17.65 -6.21
CA ILE A 256 -4.25 -16.30 -5.63
C ILE A 256 -5.26 -15.39 -6.32
N VAL A 257 -6.03 -14.65 -5.52
CA VAL A 257 -6.85 -13.52 -5.96
C VAL A 257 -6.42 -12.29 -5.19
N ALA A 258 -5.94 -11.27 -5.89
CA ALA A 258 -5.37 -10.10 -5.25
C ALA A 258 -5.84 -8.79 -5.88
N HIS A 259 -5.99 -7.74 -5.07
CA HIS A 259 -6.46 -6.42 -5.53
C HIS A 259 -5.44 -5.32 -5.21
N SER A 260 -5.18 -4.45 -6.18
CA SER A 260 -4.36 -3.24 -6.01
C SER A 260 -2.98 -3.56 -5.43
N LEU A 261 -2.58 -2.96 -4.30
CA LEU A 261 -1.38 -3.29 -3.52
C LEU A 261 -1.20 -4.81 -3.32
N GLY A 262 -2.29 -5.55 -3.07
CA GLY A 262 -2.24 -7.00 -2.90
C GLY A 262 -1.67 -7.73 -4.12
N CYS A 263 -1.78 -7.15 -5.33
CA CYS A 263 -1.17 -7.70 -6.54
C CYS A 263 0.36 -7.70 -6.47
N ILE A 264 0.97 -6.68 -5.84
CA ILE A 264 2.42 -6.61 -5.64
C ILE A 264 2.85 -7.76 -4.71
N LEU A 265 2.12 -7.95 -3.60
CA LEU A 265 2.38 -9.05 -2.66
C LEU A 265 2.17 -10.42 -3.32
N ALA A 266 1.12 -10.56 -4.13
CA ALA A 266 0.84 -11.78 -4.88
C ALA A 266 1.96 -12.13 -5.87
N LEU A 267 2.49 -11.14 -6.58
CA LEU A 267 3.64 -11.34 -7.48
C LEU A 267 4.89 -11.75 -6.70
N ALA A 268 5.17 -11.12 -5.56
CA ALA A 268 6.30 -11.49 -4.71
C ALA A 268 6.18 -12.93 -4.17
N ILE A 269 4.99 -13.35 -3.72
CA ILE A 269 4.71 -14.74 -3.31
C ILE A 269 4.87 -15.70 -4.49
N ALA A 270 4.35 -15.35 -5.66
CA ALA A 270 4.45 -16.15 -6.87
C ALA A 270 5.89 -16.39 -7.32
N VAL A 271 6.74 -15.35 -7.22
CA VAL A 271 8.18 -15.44 -7.51
C VAL A 271 8.90 -16.32 -6.49
N LYS A 272 8.52 -16.24 -5.21
CA LYS A 272 9.14 -17.04 -4.14
C LYS A 272 8.72 -18.51 -4.20
N GLN A 273 7.50 -18.81 -4.66
CA GLN A 273 6.93 -20.15 -4.70
C GLN A 273 6.29 -20.49 -6.05
N PRO A 274 7.05 -20.48 -7.17
CA PRO A 274 6.49 -20.60 -8.51
C PRO A 274 5.77 -21.93 -8.75
N GLY A 275 6.21 -23.02 -8.11
CA GLY A 275 5.60 -24.35 -8.20
C GLY A 275 4.31 -24.52 -7.39
N SER A 276 3.97 -23.60 -6.50
CA SER A 276 2.79 -23.69 -5.62
C SER A 276 1.56 -23.00 -6.21
N ILE A 277 1.72 -22.16 -7.24
CA ILE A 277 0.63 -21.30 -7.74
C ILE A 277 -0.15 -21.98 -8.86
N LYS A 278 -1.41 -22.36 -8.59
CA LYS A 278 -2.32 -22.97 -9.56
C LYS A 278 -2.98 -21.99 -10.52
N SER A 279 -3.24 -20.76 -10.07
CA SER A 279 -3.70 -19.65 -10.92
C SER A 279 -3.45 -18.31 -10.23
N LEU A 280 -3.17 -17.27 -11.00
CA LEU A 280 -2.93 -15.92 -10.50
C LEU A 280 -3.98 -14.94 -11.04
N THR A 281 -4.86 -14.43 -10.17
CA THR A 281 -5.86 -13.41 -10.54
C THR A 281 -5.50 -12.07 -9.92
N LEU A 282 -5.24 -11.07 -10.77
CA LEU A 282 -4.83 -9.73 -10.38
C LEU A 282 -5.91 -8.70 -10.73
N LEU A 283 -6.41 -7.96 -9.75
CA LEU A 283 -7.39 -6.90 -9.93
C LEU A 283 -6.71 -5.55 -9.82
N ALA A 284 -6.73 -4.76 -10.88
CA ALA A 284 -6.07 -3.45 -10.98
C ALA A 284 -4.60 -3.48 -10.47
N PRO A 285 -3.70 -4.27 -11.09
CA PRO A 285 -2.30 -4.34 -10.67
C PRO A 285 -1.57 -3.01 -10.93
N PRO A 286 -0.94 -2.38 -9.90
CA PRO A 286 -0.17 -1.15 -10.06
C PRO A 286 1.21 -1.42 -10.67
N TYR A 287 1.28 -1.60 -11.99
CA TYR A 287 2.53 -1.73 -12.72
C TYR A 287 2.74 -0.56 -13.68
N PHE A 288 3.74 0.26 -13.40
CA PHE A 288 4.13 1.36 -14.27
C PHE A 288 5.57 1.13 -14.75
N PRO A 289 5.78 0.92 -16.06
CA PRO A 289 7.12 0.84 -16.62
C PRO A 289 7.91 2.11 -16.31
N VAL A 290 9.07 1.96 -15.69
CA VAL A 290 9.95 3.06 -15.33
C VAL A 290 10.89 3.35 -16.50
N PRO A 291 10.98 4.61 -16.98
CA PRO A 291 11.97 4.99 -17.98
C PRO A 291 13.40 4.76 -17.50
N LYS A 292 14.30 4.32 -18.41
CA LYS A 292 15.71 4.14 -18.08
C LYS A 292 16.33 5.47 -17.62
N GLY A 293 17.03 5.46 -16.48
CA GLY A 293 17.69 6.63 -15.92
C GLY A 293 16.84 7.48 -14.97
N GLU A 294 15.56 7.14 -14.75
CA GLU A 294 14.76 7.78 -13.70
C GLU A 294 14.80 6.98 -12.38
N PRO A 295 14.85 7.65 -11.22
CA PRO A 295 14.68 6.99 -9.92
C PRO A 295 13.26 6.40 -9.82
N ALA A 296 13.17 5.07 -9.85
CA ALA A 296 11.92 4.32 -9.99
C ALA A 296 10.86 4.69 -8.93
N THR A 297 11.27 4.71 -7.67
CA THR A 297 10.42 5.03 -6.52
C THR A 297 9.78 6.42 -6.62
N GLN A 298 10.57 7.45 -6.97
CA GLN A 298 10.11 8.82 -7.16
C GLN A 298 9.21 8.99 -8.38
N TYR A 299 9.50 8.25 -9.46
CA TYR A 299 8.65 8.23 -10.66
C TYR A 299 7.26 7.67 -10.33
N ILE A 300 7.20 6.53 -9.63
CA ILE A 300 5.94 5.93 -9.20
C ILE A 300 5.17 6.85 -8.25
N MET A 301 5.86 7.44 -7.28
CA MET A 301 5.27 8.38 -6.33
C MET A 301 4.52 9.51 -7.06
N ARG A 302 5.14 10.11 -8.09
CA ARG A 302 4.53 11.18 -8.91
C ARG A 302 3.36 10.68 -9.77
N ARG A 303 3.38 9.42 -10.20
CA ARG A 303 2.31 8.82 -11.03
C ARG A 303 1.08 8.44 -10.22
N ILE A 304 1.27 7.87 -9.03
CA ILE A 304 0.19 7.37 -8.16
C ILE A 304 -0.42 8.50 -7.33
N ALA A 305 0.41 9.44 -6.89
CA ALA A 305 0.00 10.55 -6.04
C ALA A 305 0.39 11.90 -6.68
N PRO A 306 -0.16 12.25 -7.86
CA PRO A 306 0.09 13.55 -8.46
C PRO A 306 -0.54 14.63 -7.59
N ARG A 307 0.22 15.68 -7.23
CA ARG A 307 -0.24 16.82 -6.42
C ARG A 307 -1.40 17.59 -7.10
N ARG A 308 -2.61 17.05 -6.99
CA ARG A 308 -3.84 17.56 -7.61
C ARG A 308 -4.97 17.58 -6.60
N VAL A 309 -5.76 18.64 -6.61
CA VAL A 309 -6.97 18.75 -5.75
C VAL A 309 -8.17 18.01 -6.31
N TRP A 310 -8.15 17.73 -7.63
CA TRP A 310 -9.19 16.96 -8.31
C TRP A 310 -8.59 15.93 -9.26
N PRO A 311 -9.12 14.69 -9.32
CA PRO A 311 -10.27 14.17 -8.57
C PRO A 311 -9.97 13.93 -7.08
N VAL A 312 -11.02 13.86 -6.24
CA VAL A 312 -10.89 13.70 -4.77
C VAL A 312 -10.01 12.52 -4.36
N MET A 313 -10.08 11.40 -5.09
CA MET A 313 -9.22 10.24 -4.83
C MET A 313 -7.73 10.55 -5.06
N ALA A 314 -7.40 11.33 -6.09
CA ALA A 314 -6.02 11.75 -6.36
C ALA A 314 -5.53 12.73 -5.27
N PHE A 315 -6.40 13.60 -4.77
CA PHE A 315 -6.10 14.47 -3.64
C PHE A 315 -5.82 13.66 -2.36
N GLY A 316 -6.67 12.67 -2.05
CA GLY A 316 -6.47 11.77 -0.91
C GLY A 316 -5.16 10.97 -1.02
N ALA A 317 -4.88 10.39 -2.19
CA ALA A 317 -3.61 9.71 -2.46
C ALA A 317 -2.41 10.66 -2.29
N SER A 318 -2.56 11.91 -2.72
CA SER A 318 -1.52 12.93 -2.53
C SER A 318 -1.28 13.24 -1.06
N ILE A 319 -2.34 13.38 -0.25
CA ILE A 319 -2.17 13.60 1.18
C ILE A 319 -1.46 12.42 1.85
N ALA A 320 -1.93 11.20 1.58
CA ALA A 320 -1.38 9.98 2.15
C ALA A 320 0.09 9.75 1.77
N CYS A 321 0.51 10.23 0.59
CA CYS A 321 1.85 10.05 0.06
C CYS A 321 2.83 11.18 0.44
N TRP A 322 2.38 12.44 0.44
CA TRP A 322 3.27 13.59 0.54
C TRP A 322 3.31 14.21 1.93
N TYR A 323 2.34 13.91 2.80
CA TYR A 323 2.15 14.60 4.07
C TYR A 323 1.97 13.63 5.25
N GLU A 324 3.09 13.26 5.85
CA GLU A 324 3.19 12.39 7.03
C GLU A 324 2.33 12.90 8.18
N HIS A 325 2.47 14.17 8.54
CA HIS A 325 1.84 14.67 9.76
C HIS A 325 0.37 14.97 9.53
N ILE A 326 0.00 15.43 8.33
CA ILE A 326 -1.42 15.55 7.93
C ILE A 326 -2.07 14.17 7.90
N SER A 327 -1.43 13.14 7.33
CA SER A 327 -1.98 11.78 7.34
C SER A 327 -2.03 11.17 8.75
N ARG A 328 -1.11 11.56 9.65
CA ARG A 328 -1.19 11.24 11.08
C ARG A 328 -2.38 11.90 11.75
N THR A 329 -2.62 13.19 11.48
CA THR A 329 -3.81 13.92 11.95
C THR A 329 -5.08 13.27 11.42
N PHE A 330 -5.10 12.86 10.16
CA PHE A 330 -6.22 12.13 9.58
C PHE A 330 -6.51 10.83 10.35
N CYS A 331 -5.49 10.02 10.64
CA CYS A 331 -5.67 8.78 11.43
C CYS A 331 -6.18 9.07 12.84
N LEU A 332 -5.71 10.15 13.48
CA LEU A 332 -6.18 10.58 14.79
C LEU A 332 -7.64 11.05 14.81
N VAL A 333 -8.09 11.74 13.78
CA VAL A 333 -9.46 12.27 13.72
C VAL A 333 -10.44 11.22 13.23
N ILE A 334 -10.05 10.45 12.21
CA ILE A 334 -10.90 9.47 11.52
C ILE A 334 -10.74 8.08 12.11
N CYS A 335 -9.56 7.46 11.98
CA CYS A 335 -9.34 6.07 12.36
C CYS A 335 -9.53 5.84 13.87
N LYS A 336 -8.96 6.71 14.72
CA LYS A 336 -9.13 6.60 16.18
C LYS A 336 -10.60 6.72 16.61
N ASN A 337 -11.37 7.56 15.93
CA ASN A 337 -12.79 7.82 16.24
C ASN A 337 -13.76 7.11 15.29
N HIS A 338 -13.34 6.01 14.65
CA HIS A 338 -14.11 5.37 13.57
C HIS A 338 -15.56 5.02 13.96
N ARG A 339 -15.83 4.64 15.22
CA ARG A 339 -17.19 4.33 15.72
C ARG A 339 -18.13 5.54 15.62
N PHE A 340 -17.62 6.74 15.88
CA PHE A 340 -18.37 7.97 15.73
C PHE A 340 -18.71 8.20 14.25
N TRP A 341 -17.73 8.05 13.36
CA TRP A 341 -17.93 8.21 11.91
C TRP A 341 -18.86 7.15 11.32
N GLU A 342 -18.78 5.91 11.78
CA GLU A 342 -19.74 4.86 11.42
C GLU A 342 -21.16 5.23 11.84
N PHE A 343 -21.35 5.72 13.07
CA PHE A 343 -22.65 6.17 13.56
C PHE A 343 -23.21 7.31 12.70
N ILE A 344 -22.41 8.36 12.46
CA ILE A 344 -22.80 9.50 11.62
C ILE A 344 -23.13 9.04 10.20
N THR A 345 -22.33 8.15 9.62
CA THR A 345 -22.56 7.65 8.27
C THR A 345 -23.85 6.83 8.20
N LYS A 346 -24.10 5.94 9.17
CA LYS A 346 -25.36 5.19 9.26
C LYS A 346 -26.57 6.12 9.35
N PHE A 347 -26.46 7.18 10.14
CA PHE A 347 -27.51 8.19 10.29
C PHE A 347 -27.77 8.97 8.99
N ILE A 348 -26.73 9.57 8.39
CA ILE A 348 -26.85 10.39 7.16
C ILE A 348 -27.34 9.54 5.99
N THR A 349 -26.78 8.34 5.83
CA THR A 349 -27.05 7.49 4.67
C THR A 349 -28.28 6.62 4.84
N ARG A 350 -28.94 6.67 6.02
CA ARG A 350 -30.04 5.75 6.39
C ARG A 350 -29.66 4.28 6.13
N ASN A 351 -28.45 3.89 6.52
CA ASN A 351 -27.86 2.56 6.27
C ASN A 351 -27.74 2.16 4.79
N ARG A 352 -27.82 3.10 3.83
CA ARG A 352 -27.66 2.78 2.39
C ARG A 352 -26.21 2.54 1.98
N ILE A 353 -25.25 3.15 2.68
CA ILE A 353 -23.82 2.89 2.44
C ILE A 353 -23.39 1.64 3.19
N ARG A 354 -22.68 0.76 2.48
CA ARG A 354 -22.13 -0.48 3.03
C ARG A 354 -21.08 -0.16 4.09
N THR A 355 -21.40 -0.46 5.34
CA THR A 355 -20.59 -0.14 6.52
C THR A 355 -19.22 -0.79 6.49
N TYR A 356 -19.07 -1.95 5.83
CA TYR A 356 -17.79 -2.65 5.77
C TYR A 356 -16.70 -1.88 5.03
N LEU A 357 -17.02 -1.04 4.04
CA LEU A 357 -16.01 -0.24 3.34
C LEU A 357 -15.40 0.81 4.26
N LEU A 358 -16.22 1.42 5.12
CA LEU A 358 -15.77 2.40 6.11
C LEU A 358 -14.98 1.73 7.25
N GLU A 359 -15.43 0.55 7.69
CA GLU A 359 -14.70 -0.25 8.68
C GLU A 359 -13.31 -0.63 8.14
N CYS A 360 -13.24 -1.15 6.91
CA CYS A 360 -11.97 -1.47 6.24
C CYS A 360 -11.04 -0.26 6.15
N PHE A 361 -11.61 0.90 5.81
CA PHE A 361 -10.85 2.12 5.63
C PHE A 361 -10.24 2.64 6.94
N CYS A 362 -10.93 2.49 8.07
CA CYS A 362 -10.46 3.06 9.34
C CYS A 362 -9.54 2.11 10.14
N CYS A 363 -9.40 0.85 9.74
CA CYS A 363 -8.71 -0.17 10.53
C CYS A 363 -7.21 -0.27 10.20
N HIS A 364 -6.46 0.81 10.39
CA HIS A 364 -4.99 0.85 10.28
C HIS A 364 -4.42 1.93 11.21
N THR A 365 -3.11 1.90 11.47
CA THR A 365 -2.42 3.02 12.15
C THR A 365 -1.84 3.97 11.11
N HIS A 366 -1.43 5.16 11.54
CA HIS A 366 -0.66 6.04 10.66
C HIS A 366 0.65 5.37 10.22
N ASN A 367 1.35 4.73 11.16
CA ASN A 367 2.62 4.05 10.91
C ASN A 367 2.45 2.96 9.83
N SER A 368 1.49 2.05 10.00
CA SER A 368 1.29 0.98 9.02
C SER A 368 0.88 1.50 7.64
N GLY A 369 0.02 2.52 7.59
CA GLY A 369 -0.40 3.15 6.34
C GLY A 369 0.75 3.84 5.60
N TRP A 370 1.51 4.69 6.30
CA TRP A 370 2.61 5.46 5.73
C TRP A 370 3.73 4.56 5.21
N HIS A 371 4.21 3.62 6.04
CA HIS A 371 5.29 2.71 5.68
C HIS A 371 4.89 1.75 4.56
N THR A 372 3.69 1.16 4.62
CA THR A 372 3.21 0.27 3.55
C THR A 372 3.09 1.02 2.22
N PHE A 373 2.61 2.27 2.23
CA PHE A 373 2.54 3.08 1.01
C PHE A 373 3.93 3.28 0.40
N HIS A 374 4.89 3.74 1.18
CA HIS A 374 6.22 4.04 0.65
C HIS A 374 7.04 2.79 0.33
N ASN A 375 7.08 1.79 1.20
CA ASN A 375 7.95 0.62 1.02
C ASN A 375 7.38 -0.41 0.06
N ILE A 376 6.06 -0.50 -0.10
CA ILE A 376 5.44 -1.44 -1.05
C ILE A 376 5.10 -0.74 -2.36
N ILE A 377 4.21 0.26 -2.33
CA ILE A 377 3.68 0.88 -3.56
C ILE A 377 4.80 1.59 -4.32
N CYS A 378 5.59 2.43 -3.63
CA CYS A 378 6.69 3.15 -4.26
C CYS A 378 7.97 2.29 -4.33
N GLY A 379 8.32 1.61 -3.23
CA GLY A 379 9.58 0.87 -3.08
C GLY A 379 9.73 -0.35 -3.99
N THR A 380 8.63 -1.01 -4.35
CA THR A 380 8.70 -2.23 -5.20
C THR A 380 8.84 -1.92 -6.69
N ALA A 381 8.75 -0.64 -7.09
CA ALA A 381 8.81 -0.20 -8.48
C ALA A 381 10.00 -0.78 -9.26
N GLY A 382 11.19 -0.72 -8.67
CA GLY A 382 12.42 -1.22 -9.31
C GLY A 382 12.49 -2.75 -9.42
N LYS A 383 11.71 -3.48 -8.62
CA LYS A 383 11.70 -4.95 -8.57
C LYS A 383 10.62 -5.58 -9.43
N LEU A 384 9.56 -4.82 -9.74
CA LEU A 384 8.35 -5.35 -10.35
C LEU A 384 8.60 -5.87 -11.78
N ASP A 385 9.52 -5.25 -12.53
CA ASP A 385 9.96 -5.76 -13.84
C ASP A 385 10.51 -7.19 -13.72
N SER A 386 11.44 -7.41 -12.78
CA SER A 386 12.04 -8.72 -12.52
C SER A 386 10.98 -9.74 -12.10
N TYR A 387 10.03 -9.35 -11.25
CA TYR A 387 8.96 -10.25 -10.82
C TYR A 387 8.06 -10.66 -11.98
N LEU A 388 7.68 -9.73 -12.86
CA LEU A 388 6.88 -10.05 -14.04
C LEU A 388 7.65 -10.94 -15.02
N ASP A 389 8.95 -10.72 -15.19
CA ASP A 389 9.80 -11.57 -16.03
C ASP A 389 9.93 -12.98 -15.44
N THR A 390 10.13 -13.11 -14.12
CA THR A 390 10.12 -14.41 -13.43
C THR A 390 8.77 -15.09 -13.55
N VAL A 391 7.66 -14.37 -13.35
CA VAL A 391 6.32 -14.93 -13.55
C VAL A 391 6.15 -15.39 -14.98
N CYS A 392 6.56 -14.59 -15.97
CA CYS A 392 6.49 -14.97 -17.38
C CYS A 392 7.26 -16.28 -17.66
N ASN A 393 8.47 -16.42 -17.12
CA ASN A 393 9.36 -17.52 -17.46
C ASN A 393 9.14 -18.80 -16.64
N GLN A 394 8.75 -18.67 -15.37
CA GLN A 394 8.72 -19.80 -14.43
C GLN A 394 7.31 -20.29 -14.09
N LEU A 395 6.30 -19.42 -14.09
CA LEU A 395 4.93 -19.83 -13.79
C LEU A 395 4.25 -20.35 -15.05
N LYS A 396 3.73 -21.58 -15.01
CA LYS A 396 2.96 -22.15 -16.14
C LYS A 396 1.46 -21.92 -16.03
N CYS A 397 0.98 -21.45 -14.88
CA CYS A 397 -0.43 -21.31 -14.61
C CYS A 397 -1.11 -20.14 -15.36
N GLU A 398 -2.45 -20.18 -15.39
CA GLU A 398 -3.28 -19.11 -15.94
C GLU A 398 -3.09 -17.81 -15.12
N VAL A 399 -2.83 -16.70 -15.82
CA VAL A 399 -2.77 -15.35 -15.26
C VAL A 399 -3.95 -14.55 -15.80
N ALA A 400 -4.89 -14.19 -14.92
CA ALA A 400 -6.07 -13.42 -15.26
C ALA A 400 -5.99 -12.02 -14.63
N ILE A 401 -6.27 -10.98 -15.42
CA ILE A 401 -6.18 -9.59 -15.00
C ILE A 401 -7.53 -8.93 -15.20
N PHE A 402 -8.10 -8.33 -14.16
CA PHE A 402 -9.35 -7.58 -14.22
C PHE A 402 -9.10 -6.11 -13.92
N HIS A 403 -9.66 -5.21 -14.72
CA HIS A 403 -9.49 -3.77 -14.54
C HIS A 403 -10.79 -3.02 -14.84
N GLY A 404 -11.05 -1.92 -14.13
CA GLY A 404 -12.18 -1.04 -14.38
C GLY A 404 -11.84 0.00 -15.44
N GLY A 405 -12.67 0.17 -16.47
CA GLY A 405 -12.42 1.12 -17.56
C GLY A 405 -12.27 2.58 -17.09
N ASP A 406 -12.89 2.92 -15.95
CA ASP A 406 -12.89 4.27 -15.37
C ASP A 406 -12.05 4.37 -14.10
N ASP A 407 -11.13 3.43 -13.88
CA ASP A 407 -10.22 3.50 -12.74
C ASP A 407 -9.35 4.78 -12.80
N LYS A 408 -9.60 5.69 -11.85
CA LYS A 408 -8.86 6.96 -11.70
C LYS A 408 -7.70 6.87 -10.70
N VAL A 409 -7.55 5.73 -10.01
CA VAL A 409 -6.47 5.48 -9.05
C VAL A 409 -5.31 4.80 -9.76
N ILE A 410 -5.60 3.73 -10.49
CA ILE A 410 -4.63 3.00 -11.30
C ILE A 410 -5.10 3.05 -12.74
N PRO A 411 -4.32 3.59 -13.68
CA PRO A 411 -4.70 3.60 -15.09
C PRO A 411 -4.79 2.18 -15.67
N VAL A 412 -5.74 1.95 -16.58
CA VAL A 412 -5.94 0.66 -17.27
C VAL A 412 -4.68 0.21 -18.02
N GLU A 413 -3.86 1.16 -18.47
CA GLU A 413 -2.58 0.92 -19.12
C GLU A 413 -1.66 0.04 -18.26
N CYS A 414 -1.75 0.12 -16.93
CA CYS A 414 -0.99 -0.76 -16.03
C CYS A 414 -1.29 -2.24 -16.30
N SER A 415 -2.56 -2.61 -16.51
CA SER A 415 -2.93 -4.00 -16.84
C SER A 415 -2.39 -4.43 -18.20
N TYR A 416 -2.44 -3.56 -19.20
CA TYR A 416 -1.86 -3.86 -20.52
C TYR A 416 -0.34 -3.94 -20.48
N ASN A 417 0.33 -3.14 -19.63
CA ASN A 417 1.77 -3.23 -19.43
C ASN A 417 2.16 -4.57 -18.79
N VAL A 418 1.37 -5.08 -17.83
CA VAL A 418 1.57 -6.45 -17.30
C VAL A 418 1.40 -7.49 -18.41
N GLN A 419 0.37 -7.37 -19.26
CA GLN A 419 0.17 -8.28 -20.39
C GLN A 419 1.30 -8.24 -21.42
N ARG A 420 1.91 -7.08 -21.67
CA ARG A 420 3.08 -6.97 -22.54
C ARG A 420 4.28 -7.75 -22.01
N ARG A 421 4.46 -7.81 -20.69
CA ARG A 421 5.50 -8.58 -20.01
C ARG A 421 5.16 -10.07 -19.89
N ILE A 422 3.87 -10.39 -19.70
CA ILE A 422 3.36 -11.76 -19.60
C ILE A 422 2.33 -11.97 -20.73
N PRO A 423 2.76 -12.34 -21.95
CA PRO A 423 1.87 -12.39 -23.12
C PRO A 423 0.67 -13.34 -22.98
N ARG A 424 0.79 -14.38 -22.14
CA ARG A 424 -0.30 -15.32 -21.84
C ARG A 424 -1.35 -14.76 -20.86
N ALA A 425 -1.11 -13.60 -20.24
CA ALA A 425 -2.05 -13.02 -19.30
C ALA A 425 -3.31 -12.54 -20.02
N GLN A 426 -4.48 -12.91 -19.49
CA GLN A 426 -5.78 -12.53 -20.03
C GLN A 426 -6.26 -11.26 -19.34
N VAL A 427 -6.27 -10.13 -20.06
CA VAL A 427 -6.79 -8.85 -19.53
C VAL A 427 -8.26 -8.72 -19.88
N LYS A 428 -9.09 -8.51 -18.85
CA LYS A 428 -10.49 -8.17 -18.96
C LYS A 428 -10.75 -6.78 -18.38
N VAL A 429 -11.00 -5.83 -19.26
CA VAL A 429 -11.46 -4.48 -18.88
C VAL A 429 -12.97 -4.50 -18.75
N VAL A 430 -13.47 -3.94 -17.66
CA VAL A 430 -14.91 -3.84 -17.38
C VAL A 430 -15.31 -2.38 -17.48
N GLU A 431 -16.10 -2.07 -18.49
CA GLU A 431 -16.59 -0.72 -18.77
C GLU A 431 -17.45 -0.16 -17.62
N ASN A 432 -17.43 1.16 -17.44
CA ASN A 432 -18.23 1.86 -16.43
C ASN A 432 -17.96 1.39 -14.99
N LYS A 433 -16.73 0.95 -14.71
CA LYS A 433 -16.27 0.51 -13.38
C LYS A 433 -14.96 1.20 -13.02
N ASP A 434 -14.88 1.61 -11.76
CA ASP A 434 -13.72 2.20 -11.10
C ASP A 434 -12.92 1.15 -10.31
N HIS A 435 -11.91 1.61 -9.56
CA HIS A 435 -10.99 0.81 -8.77
C HIS A 435 -11.64 -0.21 -7.81
N ILE A 436 -12.85 0.06 -7.32
CA ILE A 436 -13.53 -0.77 -6.32
C ILE A 436 -14.76 -1.49 -6.92
N THR A 437 -15.47 -0.82 -7.81
CA THR A 437 -16.69 -1.34 -8.47
C THR A 437 -16.40 -2.43 -9.50
N ILE A 438 -15.12 -2.69 -9.83
CA ILE A 438 -14.72 -3.93 -10.49
C ILE A 438 -15.21 -5.20 -9.75
N VAL A 439 -15.41 -5.12 -8.43
CA VAL A 439 -16.06 -6.17 -7.64
C VAL A 439 -17.44 -5.70 -7.16
N VAL A 440 -17.51 -4.50 -6.56
CA VAL A 440 -18.76 -3.99 -5.96
C VAL A 440 -19.77 -3.63 -7.05
N GLY A 441 -20.94 -4.26 -7.00
CA GLY A 441 -21.98 -4.15 -8.03
C GLY A 441 -21.89 -5.23 -9.11
N ARG A 442 -20.88 -6.11 -9.06
CA ARG A 442 -20.69 -7.24 -9.98
C ARG A 442 -20.35 -8.56 -9.28
N GLN A 443 -20.68 -8.68 -8.00
CA GLN A 443 -20.21 -9.78 -7.14
C GLN A 443 -20.53 -11.18 -7.70
N MET A 444 -21.78 -11.42 -8.12
CA MET A 444 -22.18 -12.72 -8.68
C MET A 444 -21.50 -13.02 -10.02
N ALA A 445 -21.36 -12.02 -10.89
CA ALA A 445 -20.70 -12.18 -12.18
C ALA A 445 -19.20 -12.49 -11.98
N PHE A 446 -18.55 -11.73 -11.11
CA PHE A 446 -17.13 -11.89 -10.85
C PHE A 446 -16.82 -13.18 -10.09
N ALA A 447 -17.65 -13.59 -9.14
CA ALA A 447 -17.55 -14.91 -8.51
C ALA A 447 -17.57 -16.04 -9.55
N LYS A 448 -18.55 -16.03 -10.48
CA LYS A 448 -18.63 -17.02 -11.57
C LYS A 448 -17.40 -17.03 -12.48
N GLU A 449 -16.78 -15.88 -12.73
CA GLU A 449 -15.55 -15.77 -13.51
C GLU A 449 -14.37 -16.44 -12.79
N LEU A 450 -14.22 -16.20 -11.49
CA LEU A 450 -13.22 -16.88 -10.66
C LEU A 450 -13.42 -18.40 -10.65
N GLU A 451 -14.67 -18.88 -10.51
CA GLU A 451 -14.94 -20.32 -10.55
C GLU A 451 -14.52 -20.97 -11.87
N LYS A 452 -14.67 -20.24 -12.99
CA LYS A 452 -14.24 -20.72 -14.31
C LYS A 452 -12.73 -20.77 -14.43
N ILE A 453 -12.01 -19.82 -13.83
CA ILE A 453 -10.54 -19.83 -13.78
C ILE A 453 -10.08 -21.07 -12.99
N TRP A 454 -10.58 -21.26 -11.77
CA TRP A 454 -10.14 -22.37 -10.91
C TRP A 454 -10.48 -23.76 -11.48
N LYS A 455 -11.60 -23.87 -12.20
CA LYS A 455 -11.96 -25.13 -12.89
C LYS A 455 -11.01 -25.45 -14.04
N ARG A 456 -10.52 -24.46 -14.79
CA ARG A 456 -9.60 -24.67 -15.91
C ARG A 456 -8.21 -25.08 -15.45
N SER A 457 -7.73 -24.50 -14.35
CA SER A 457 -6.44 -24.86 -13.73
C SER A 457 -6.38 -26.27 -13.11
N LYS A 458 -7.45 -27.07 -13.18
CA LYS A 458 -7.45 -28.48 -12.76
C LYS A 458 -7.04 -29.46 -13.86
N CYS A 459 -7.01 -29.01 -15.12
CA CYS A 459 -6.82 -29.87 -16.28
C CYS A 459 -5.36 -30.01 -16.73
N ASP A 460 -4.43 -29.34 -16.04
CA ASP A 460 -2.97 -29.49 -16.19
C ASP A 460 -2.40 -30.19 -14.95
#